data_AF-Q9FDU4-F1
#
_entry.id   AF-Q9FDU4-F1
#
_cell.length_a   1.000
_cell.length_b   1.000
_cell.length_c   1.000
_cell.angle_alpha   90.00
_cell.angle_beta   90.00
_cell.angle_gamma   90.00
#
_symmetry.space_group_name_H-M   'P 1'
#
loop_
_entity.id
_entity.type
_entity.pdbx_description
1 polymer ?
#
loop_
_entity_poly.entity_id
_entity_poly.type
_entity_poly.pdbx_seq_one_letter_code
_entity_poly.pdbx_strand_id
1 'polypeptide(L)'
;YLPIWIGPGEATAIAFAQQGMAPARPLTHDLFKDVLEALGQELTEVRITDLREGVFYAELVFASGVEVSARPSDAIALALRTGTPIYGSDGVLDDAGIAIPDEQEDEVEKFREFLDQISPEDFGTNSQ
;
A
#
# COMPACT_ATOMS: atom_id res chain seq x y z
N TYR A 1 -8.41 3.68 -1.12
CA TYR A 1 -6.95 3.69 -0.95
C TYR A 1 -6.59 4.46 0.31
N LEU A 2 -5.46 4.14 0.97
CA LEU A 2 -5.00 4.83 2.19
C LEU A 2 -3.61 5.47 1.96
N PRO A 3 -3.52 6.81 1.77
CA PRO A 3 -2.26 7.51 1.61
C PRO A 3 -1.51 7.63 2.95
N ILE A 4 -0.27 7.15 3.03
CA ILE A 4 0.60 7.26 4.22
C ILE A 4 1.93 7.87 3.82
N TRP A 5 2.24 9.06 4.34
CA TRP A 5 3.50 9.75 4.02
C TRP A 5 4.65 9.19 4.85
N ILE A 6 5.74 8.86 4.16
CA ILE A 6 6.92 8.23 4.75
C ILE A 6 8.18 8.95 4.29
N GLY A 7 9.26 8.84 5.08
CA GLY A 7 10.54 9.41 4.73
C GLY A 7 11.24 8.64 3.61
N PRO A 8 12.29 9.22 2.99
CA PRO A 8 13.00 8.58 1.88
C PRO A 8 13.67 7.25 2.25
N GLY A 9 14.17 7.12 3.49
CA GLY A 9 14.79 5.90 3.98
C GLY A 9 13.79 4.76 4.11
N GLU A 10 12.63 5.06 4.69
CA GLU A 10 11.49 4.13 4.77
C GLU A 10 11.00 3.72 3.38
N ALA A 11 10.83 4.70 2.47
CA ALA A 11 10.40 4.44 1.11
C ALA A 11 11.37 3.51 0.37
N THR A 12 12.68 3.73 0.54
CA THR A 12 13.72 2.87 -0.05
C THR A 12 13.63 1.45 0.50
N ALA A 13 13.45 1.29 1.81
CA ALA A 13 13.35 -0.02 2.45
C ALA A 13 12.12 -0.84 1.98
N ILE A 14 11.00 -0.14 1.73
CA ILE A 14 9.78 -0.73 1.15
C ILE A 14 10.00 -1.08 -0.32
N ALA A 15 10.52 -0.16 -1.12
CA ALA A 15 10.75 -0.37 -2.55
C ALA A 15 11.66 -1.57 -2.82
N PHE A 16 12.74 -1.74 -2.03
CA PHE A 16 13.63 -2.89 -2.16
C PHE A 16 12.92 -4.22 -1.89
N ALA A 17 12.03 -4.26 -0.89
CA ALA A 17 11.25 -5.47 -0.63
C ALA A 17 10.23 -5.76 -1.73
N GLN A 18 9.52 -4.73 -2.22
CA GLN A 18 8.56 -4.90 -3.32
C GLN A 18 9.23 -5.40 -4.60
N GLN A 19 10.47 -4.99 -4.86
CA GLN A 19 11.26 -5.46 -6.00
C GLN A 19 11.90 -6.84 -5.79
N GLY A 20 11.73 -7.46 -4.62
CA GLY A 20 12.36 -8.74 -4.28
C GLY A 20 13.90 -8.65 -4.27
N MET A 21 14.46 -7.47 -4.02
CA MET A 21 15.90 -7.26 -4.04
C MET A 21 16.56 -7.90 -2.81
N ALA A 22 17.46 -8.85 -3.04
CA ALA A 22 18.27 -9.47 -1.99
C ALA A 22 19.63 -8.77 -1.89
N PRO A 23 19.91 -8.01 -0.82
CA PRO A 23 21.20 -7.34 -0.65
C PRO A 23 22.31 -8.35 -0.30
N ALA A 24 23.57 -8.01 -0.59
CA ALA A 24 24.73 -8.87 -0.27
C ALA A 24 24.92 -9.11 1.25
N ARG A 25 24.41 -8.19 2.07
CA ARG A 25 24.33 -8.30 3.53
C ARG A 25 22.93 -7.85 3.97
N PRO A 26 22.34 -8.47 5.01
CA PRO A 26 21.01 -8.09 5.49
C PRO A 26 20.97 -6.59 5.87
N LEU A 27 19.95 -5.88 5.37
CA LEU A 27 19.59 -4.55 5.88
C LEU A 27 18.76 -4.71 7.16
N THR A 28 18.33 -3.58 7.74
CA THR A 28 17.66 -3.57 9.06
C THR A 28 16.42 -4.48 9.11
N HIS A 29 15.52 -4.38 8.14
CA HIS A 29 14.29 -5.19 8.12
C HIS A 29 14.56 -6.65 7.74
N ASP A 30 15.61 -6.92 6.96
CA ASP A 30 16.04 -8.30 6.68
C ASP A 30 16.58 -8.96 7.95
N LEU A 31 17.47 -8.26 8.67
CA LEU A 31 17.97 -8.70 9.97
C LEU A 31 16.83 -8.93 10.97
N PHE A 32 15.83 -8.06 10.99
CA PHE A 32 14.71 -8.22 11.91
C PHE A 32 13.87 -9.46 11.57
N LYS A 33 13.57 -9.71 10.29
CA LYS A 33 12.95 -10.96 9.85
C LYS A 33 13.76 -12.18 10.33
N ASP A 34 15.07 -12.18 10.10
CA ASP A 34 15.94 -13.30 10.48
C ASP A 34 15.97 -13.51 12.01
N VAL A 35 15.92 -12.42 12.81
CA VAL A 35 15.81 -12.49 14.27
C VAL A 35 14.48 -13.09 14.71
N LEU A 36 13.36 -12.71 14.09
CA LEU A 36 12.05 -13.28 14.40
C LEU A 36 12.02 -14.78 14.10
N GLU A 37 12.56 -15.20 12.96
CA GLU A 37 12.70 -16.60 12.58
C GLU A 37 13.57 -17.38 13.57
N ALA A 38 14.73 -16.83 13.95
CA ALA A 38 15.64 -17.46 14.92
C ALA A 38 15.02 -17.60 16.31
N LEU A 39 14.12 -16.69 16.70
CA LEU A 39 13.38 -16.72 17.96
C LEU A 39 12.06 -17.52 17.87
N GLY A 40 11.74 -18.09 16.69
CA GLY A 40 10.51 -18.83 16.45
C GLY A 40 9.25 -17.98 16.62
N GLN A 41 9.33 -16.67 16.36
CA GLN A 41 8.18 -15.77 16.37
C GLN A 41 7.66 -15.57 14.95
N GLU A 42 6.42 -15.98 14.71
CA GLU A 42 5.74 -15.80 13.44
C GLU A 42 4.92 -14.50 13.47
N LEU A 43 5.18 -13.60 12.53
CA LEU A 43 4.38 -12.40 12.32
C LEU A 43 3.16 -12.75 11.46
N THR A 44 1.98 -12.78 12.05
CA THR A 44 0.75 -13.26 11.40
C THR A 44 -0.05 -12.13 10.76
N GLU A 45 0.00 -10.93 11.32
CA GLU A 45 -0.71 -9.77 10.78
C GLU A 45 0.06 -8.47 11.02
N VAL A 46 -0.10 -7.53 10.10
CA VAL A 46 0.19 -6.11 10.33
C VAL A 46 -1.12 -5.34 10.28
N ARG A 47 -1.38 -4.50 11.29
CA ARG A 47 -2.60 -3.71 11.38
C ARG A 47 -2.26 -2.23 11.42
N ILE A 48 -2.86 -1.42 10.54
CA ILE A 48 -2.86 0.04 10.65
C ILE A 48 -4.10 0.41 11.47
N THR A 49 -3.90 0.81 12.72
CA THR A 49 -4.95 0.79 13.74
C THR A 49 -5.58 2.14 13.99
N ASP A 50 -4.82 3.23 13.90
CA ASP A 50 -5.26 4.55 14.34
C ASP A 50 -4.60 5.70 13.55
N LEU A 51 -5.24 6.86 13.56
CA LEU A 51 -4.75 8.13 13.03
C LEU A 51 -5.01 9.24 14.07
N ARG A 52 -3.95 9.76 14.68
CA ARG A 52 -4.04 10.81 15.70
C ARG A 52 -3.19 11.99 15.31
N GLU A 53 -3.80 13.17 15.22
CA GLU A 53 -3.09 14.42 14.88
C GLU A 53 -2.26 14.30 13.57
N GLY A 54 -2.78 13.56 12.59
CA GLY A 54 -2.08 13.31 11.32
C GLY A 54 -0.98 12.23 11.37
N VAL A 55 -0.83 11.54 12.50
CA VAL A 55 0.14 10.46 12.69
C VAL A 55 -0.56 9.11 12.70
N PHE A 56 -0.20 8.25 11.74
CA PHE A 56 -0.69 6.87 11.67
C PHE A 56 0.05 5.96 12.65
N TYR A 57 -0.68 5.02 13.24
CA TYR A 57 -0.19 3.99 14.13
C TYR A 57 -0.39 2.61 13.52
N ALA A 58 0.55 1.70 13.79
CA ALA A 58 0.45 0.32 13.37
C ALA A 58 0.84 -0.64 14.50
N GLU A 59 0.45 -1.89 14.33
CA GLU A 59 0.78 -3.00 15.21
C GLU A 59 1.30 -4.20 14.40
N LEU A 60 2.34 -4.82 14.93
CA LEU A 60 2.81 -6.14 14.54
C LEU A 60 2.12 -7.17 15.44
N VAL A 61 1.40 -8.11 14.84
CA VAL A 61 0.66 -9.15 15.57
C VAL A 61 1.34 -10.48 15.33
N PHE A 62 1.78 -11.13 16.40
CA PHE A 62 2.48 -12.40 16.35
C PHE A 62 1.56 -13.58 16.68
N ALA A 63 1.87 -14.77 16.18
CA ALA A 63 1.12 -16.00 16.46
C ALA A 63 1.03 -16.33 17.96
N SER A 64 1.97 -15.81 18.76
CA SER A 64 1.96 -15.94 20.22
C SER A 64 0.88 -15.08 20.91
N GLY A 65 0.19 -14.22 20.17
CA GLY A 65 -0.75 -13.22 20.69
C GLY A 65 -0.06 -11.95 21.19
N VAL A 66 1.27 -11.85 21.07
CA VAL A 66 2.00 -10.62 21.38
C VAL A 66 1.73 -9.59 20.30
N GLU A 67 1.49 -8.36 20.71
CA GLU A 67 1.31 -7.21 19.83
C GLU A 67 2.40 -6.17 20.14
N VAL A 68 3.02 -5.63 19.08
CA VAL A 68 4.08 -4.63 19.21
C VAL A 68 3.72 -3.39 18.39
N SER A 69 3.67 -2.24 19.06
CA SER A 69 3.49 -0.95 18.39
C SER A 69 4.63 -0.68 17.41
N ALA A 70 4.26 -0.22 16.21
CA ALA A 70 5.17 0.14 15.15
C ALA A 70 4.70 1.38 14.39
N ARG A 71 5.63 2.02 13.68
CA ARG A 71 5.27 2.94 12.60
C ARG A 71 4.74 2.12 11.40
N PRO A 72 3.74 2.62 10.66
CA PRO A 72 3.26 1.94 9.45
C PRO A 72 4.36 1.59 8.46
N SER A 73 5.33 2.48 8.27
CA SER A 73 6.46 2.26 7.35
C SER A 73 7.28 1.02 7.70
N ASP A 74 7.58 0.82 8.99
CA ASP A 74 8.36 -0.33 9.44
C ASP A 74 7.55 -1.61 9.37
N ALA A 75 6.26 -1.53 9.73
CA ALA A 75 5.36 -2.67 9.69
C ALA A 75 5.13 -3.16 8.25
N ILE A 76 4.89 -2.25 7.31
CA ILE A 76 4.77 -2.57 5.88
C ILE A 76 6.08 -3.15 5.33
N ALA A 77 7.22 -2.56 5.66
CA ALA A 77 8.52 -3.05 5.20
C ALA A 77 8.83 -4.48 5.70
N LEU A 78 8.39 -4.82 6.91
CA LEU A 78 8.54 -6.16 7.46
C LEU A 78 7.53 -7.14 6.84
N ALA A 79 6.26 -6.75 6.73
CA ALA A 79 5.20 -7.56 6.11
C ALA A 79 5.54 -8.00 4.69
N LEU A 80 6.11 -7.10 3.88
CA LEU A 80 6.54 -7.43 2.51
C LEU A 80 7.66 -8.49 2.48
N ARG A 81 8.51 -8.56 3.50
CA ARG A 81 9.63 -9.53 3.58
C ARG A 81 9.19 -10.86 4.16
N THR A 82 8.21 -10.86 5.06
CA THR A 82 7.66 -12.06 5.69
C THR A 82 6.48 -12.65 4.91
N GLY A 83 5.93 -11.90 3.94
CA GLY A 83 4.69 -12.28 3.24
C GLY A 83 3.45 -12.15 4.12
N THR A 84 3.52 -11.36 5.20
CA THR A 84 2.43 -11.19 6.16
C THR A 84 1.34 -10.28 5.57
N PRO A 85 0.05 -10.61 5.75
CA PRO A 85 -1.05 -9.73 5.34
C PRO A 85 -1.07 -8.42 6.12
N ILE A 86 -1.47 -7.35 5.42
CA ILE A 86 -1.61 -6.00 5.98
C ILE A 86 -3.10 -5.63 5.99
N TYR A 87 -3.60 -5.17 7.13
CA TYR A 87 -4.97 -4.72 7.34
C TYR A 87 -4.99 -3.26 7.77
N GLY A 88 -6.06 -2.55 7.41
CA GLY A 88 -6.38 -1.23 7.95
C GLY A 88 -7.69 -1.31 8.71
N SER A 89 -7.81 -0.58 9.82
CA SER A 89 -9.09 -0.46 10.53
C SER A 89 -10.08 0.39 9.73
N ASP A 90 -11.37 0.08 9.86
CA ASP A 90 -12.43 0.85 9.20
C ASP A 90 -12.37 2.34 9.60
N GLY A 91 -12.14 2.64 10.87
CA GLY A 91 -12.02 4.03 11.34
C GLY A 91 -10.88 4.80 10.67
N VAL A 92 -9.73 4.15 10.41
CA VAL A 92 -8.62 4.78 9.69
C VAL A 92 -8.98 5.02 8.21
N LEU A 93 -9.71 4.08 7.60
CA LEU A 93 -10.19 4.23 6.22
C LEU A 93 -11.27 5.31 6.11
N ASP A 94 -12.13 5.45 7.12
CA ASP A 94 -13.14 6.50 7.16
C ASP A 94 -12.50 7.90 7.32
N ASP A 95 -11.47 8.02 8.16
CA ASP A 95 -10.82 9.29 8.47
C ASP A 95 -9.87 9.78 7.37
N ALA A 96 -9.14 8.86 6.72
CA ALA A 96 -8.07 9.20 5.78
C ALA A 96 -8.10 8.42 4.47
N GLY A 97 -9.06 7.52 4.29
CA GLY A 97 -9.24 6.83 3.03
C GLY A 97 -9.67 7.80 1.93
N ILE A 98 -9.12 7.58 0.74
CA ILE A 98 -9.54 8.27 -0.48
C ILE A 98 -10.14 7.26 -1.46
N ALA A 99 -11.27 7.62 -2.04
CA ALA A 99 -11.74 6.98 -3.26
C ALA A 99 -10.81 7.41 -4.40
N ILE A 100 -10.24 6.46 -5.12
CA ILE A 100 -9.63 6.75 -6.41
C ILE A 100 -10.70 6.37 -7.43
N PRO A 101 -11.16 7.30 -8.27
CA PRO A 101 -12.06 6.99 -9.37
C PRO A 101 -11.45 5.88 -10.22
N ASP A 102 -12.26 4.90 -10.64
CA ASP A 102 -11.78 3.94 -11.62
C ASP A 102 -11.41 4.71 -12.90
N GLU A 103 -10.20 4.53 -13.43
CA GLU A 103 -9.76 5.19 -14.68
C GLU A 103 -10.74 4.94 -15.84
N GLN A 104 -11.53 3.86 -15.77
CA GLN A 104 -12.62 3.56 -16.70
C GLN A 104 -13.77 4.57 -16.63
N GLU A 105 -14.12 5.13 -15.47
CA GLU A 105 -15.17 6.14 -15.36
C GLU A 105 -14.75 7.44 -16.05
N ASP A 106 -13.49 7.86 -15.87
CA ASP A 106 -12.90 9.02 -16.56
C ASP A 106 -12.84 8.82 -18.09
N GLU A 107 -12.51 7.60 -18.56
CA GLU A 107 -12.52 7.30 -20.00
C GLU A 107 -13.94 7.27 -20.58
N VAL A 108 -14.92 6.74 -19.85
CA VAL A 108 -16.33 6.72 -20.28
C VAL A 108 -16.92 8.13 -20.30
N GLU A 109 -16.56 8.98 -19.34
CA GLU A 109 -17.00 10.38 -19.30
C GLU A 109 -16.39 11.18 -20.46
N LYS A 110 -15.08 11.05 -20.70
CA LYS A 110 -14.41 11.63 -21.89
C LYS A 110 -14.98 11.12 -23.20
N PHE A 111 -15.33 9.83 -23.27
CA PHE A 111 -15.97 9.24 -24.46
C PHE A 111 -17.39 9.78 -24.67
N ARG A 112 -18.16 10.00 -23.61
CA ARG A 112 -19.49 10.63 -23.69
C ARG A 112 -19.40 12.09 -24.13
N GLU A 113 -18.49 12.87 -23.57
CA GLU A 113 -18.24 14.25 -24.00
C GLU A 113 -17.81 14.32 -25.47
N PHE A 114 -16.99 13.36 -25.92
CA PHE A 114 -16.61 13.22 -27.32
C PHE A 114 -17.82 12.91 -28.22
N LEU A 115 -18.72 12.01 -27.82
CA LEU A 115 -19.94 11.70 -28.57
C LEU A 115 -20.92 12.87 -28.62
N ASP A 116 -21.00 13.69 -27.57
CA ASP A 116 -21.85 14.88 -27.55
C ASP A 116 -21.34 16.01 -28.46
N GLN A 117 -20.03 16.02 -28.74
CA GLN A 117 -19.38 17.00 -29.63
C GLN A 117 -19.32 16.55 -31.10
N ILE A 118 -19.63 15.29 -31.40
CA ILE A 118 -19.49 14.73 -32.74
C ILE A 118 -20.85 14.36 -33.30
N SER A 119 -21.11 14.80 -34.53
CA SER A 119 -22.31 14.46 -35.26
C SER A 119 -22.10 13.17 -36.08
N PRO A 120 -23.16 12.41 -36.40
CA PRO A 120 -23.06 11.24 -37.28
C PRO A 120 -22.42 11.51 -38.65
N GLU A 121 -22.42 12.77 -39.11
CA GLU A 121 -21.85 13.21 -40.38
C GLU A 121 -20.30 13.25 -40.35
N ASP A 122 -19.70 13.44 -39.17
CA ASP A 122 -18.24 13.47 -38.98
C ASP A 122 -17.59 12.08 -39.10
N PHE A 123 -18.38 11.01 -38.93
CA PHE A 123 -17.93 9.63 -39.12
C PHE A 123 -17.90 9.20 -40.59
N GLY A 124 -18.34 10.07 -41.51
CA GLY A 124 -18.62 9.72 -42.89
C GLY A 124 -18.01 10.66 -43.92
N THR A 125 -16.69 10.75 -44.04
CA THR A 125 -15.98 10.84 -45.34
C THR A 125 -14.46 10.82 -45.17
N ASN A 126 -13.85 9.64 -45.35
CA ASN A 126 -12.54 9.51 -46.00
C ASN A 126 -12.50 8.15 -46.71
N SER A 127 -13.21 8.08 -47.83
CA SER A 127 -12.78 7.24 -48.94
C SER A 127 -11.79 8.06 -49.76
N GLN A 128 -10.51 7.91 -49.45
CA GLN A 128 -9.39 7.97 -50.41
C GLN A 128 -8.11 7.46 -49.75
#